data_AF-A0A4Q3GVR9-F1
#
_entry.id   AF-A0A4Q3GVR9-F1
#
_cell.length_a   1.000
_cell.length_b   1.000
_cell.length_c   1.000
_cell.angle_alpha   90.00
_cell.angle_beta   90.00
_cell.angle_gamma   90.00
#
_symmetry.space_group_name_H-M   'P 1'
#
loop_
_entity.id
_entity.type
_entity.pdbx_description
1 polymer ?
#
loop_
_entity_poly.entity_id
_entity_poly.type
_entity_poly.pdbx_seq_one_letter_code
_entity_poly.pdbx_strand_id
1 'polypeptide(L)'
;MSHLYKIGQMLDLRSAPRHSNRPAGPCEVISCLPHESGPVLYRVKSRGETNERVVEEGDLSPSDASKSALVEGASVFSIAVNKR
;
A
#
# COMPACT_ATOMS: atom_id res chain seq x y z
N MET A 1 4.57 -17.52 3.12
CA MET A 1 4.67 -16.63 4.29
C MET A 1 3.34 -15.89 4.41
N SER A 2 2.88 -15.61 5.62
CA SER A 2 1.63 -14.86 5.82
C SER A 2 1.95 -13.37 5.97
N HIS A 3 1.22 -12.52 5.26
CA HIS A 3 1.28 -11.07 5.45
C HIS A 3 0.52 -10.70 6.72
N LEU A 4 1.11 -9.86 7.59
CA LEU A 4 0.39 -9.33 8.75
C LEU A 4 -0.70 -8.32 8.34
N TYR A 5 -0.38 -7.49 7.34
CA TYR A 5 -1.27 -6.45 6.85
C TYR A 5 -1.97 -6.84 5.54
N LYS A 6 -3.16 -6.27 5.34
CA LYS A 6 -4.01 -6.56 4.17
C LYS A 6 -4.10 -5.36 3.22
N ILE A 7 -4.39 -5.64 1.97
CA ILE A 7 -4.66 -4.61 0.95
C ILE A 7 -5.86 -3.74 1.41
N GLY A 8 -5.74 -2.43 1.21
CA GLY A 8 -6.70 -1.42 1.64
C GLY A 8 -6.58 -0.99 3.11
N GLN A 9 -5.72 -1.64 3.90
CA GLN A 9 -5.51 -1.29 5.30
C GLN A 9 -4.71 0.01 5.42
N MET A 10 -5.14 0.87 6.36
CA MET A 10 -4.39 2.06 6.76
C MET A 10 -3.36 1.72 7.82
N LEU A 11 -2.13 2.17 7.59
CA LEU A 11 -0.97 1.96 8.46
C LEU A 11 -0.18 3.25 8.55
N ASP A 12 0.71 3.34 9.53
CA ASP A 12 1.66 4.43 9.64
C ASP A 12 3.03 3.99 9.15
N LEU A 13 3.55 4.71 8.17
CA LEU A 13 4.89 4.53 7.65
C LEU A 13 5.89 5.23 8.58
N ARG A 14 6.88 4.49 9.05
CA ARG A 14 7.95 5.03 9.89
C ARG A 14 8.90 5.86 9.04
N SER A 15 9.29 7.03 9.54
CA SER A 15 10.36 7.82 8.90
C SER A 15 11.69 7.06 8.93
N ALA A 16 12.47 7.13 7.85
CA ALA A 16 13.89 6.78 7.90
C ALA A 16 14.75 7.90 7.30
N PRO A 17 14.93 9.03 8.03
CA PRO A 17 15.61 10.21 7.51
C PRO A 17 17.07 9.97 7.08
N ARG A 18 17.71 8.94 7.65
CA ARG A 18 19.11 8.58 7.34
C ARG A 18 19.24 7.66 6.13
N HIS A 19 18.15 7.00 5.71
CA HIS A 19 18.17 5.97 4.68
C HIS A 19 17.28 6.29 3.48
N SER A 20 16.32 7.23 3.62
CA SER A 20 15.43 7.62 2.53
C SER A 20 14.78 8.99 2.78
N ASN A 21 14.28 9.60 1.72
CA ASN A 21 13.43 10.80 1.79
C ASN A 21 11.95 10.46 2.00
N ARG A 22 11.62 9.23 2.42
CA ARG A 22 10.22 8.81 2.55
C ARG A 22 9.53 9.60 3.70
N PRO A 23 8.32 10.12 3.48
CA PRO A 23 7.58 10.81 4.53
C PRO A 23 7.10 9.83 5.59
N ALA A 24 6.91 10.34 6.81
CA ALA A 24 6.31 9.60 7.90
C ALA A 24 4.80 9.81 7.91
N GLY A 25 4.08 8.84 8.48
CA GLY A 25 2.65 8.96 8.77
C GLY A 25 1.75 8.10 7.91
N PRO A 26 0.45 8.46 7.79
CA PRO A 26 -0.56 7.52 7.29
C PRO A 26 -0.34 7.15 5.82
N CYS A 27 -0.39 5.85 5.56
CA CYS A 27 -0.29 5.23 4.26
C CYS A 27 -1.29 4.08 4.11
N GLU A 28 -1.69 3.82 2.87
CA GLU A 28 -2.58 2.70 2.54
C GLU A 28 -1.78 1.58 1.89
N VAL A 29 -2.07 0.33 2.28
CA VAL A 29 -1.51 -0.86 1.61
C VAL A 29 -2.20 -1.06 0.26
N ILE A 30 -1.44 -0.96 -0.82
CA ILE A 30 -1.92 -1.14 -2.20
C ILE A 30 -1.75 -2.59 -2.66
N SER A 31 -0.64 -3.23 -2.30
CA SER A 31 -0.40 -4.65 -2.62
C SER A 31 0.56 -5.31 -1.64
N CYS A 32 0.40 -6.61 -1.42
CA CYS A 32 1.33 -7.42 -0.64
C CYS A 32 2.32 -8.13 -1.57
N LEU A 33 3.62 -8.09 -1.26
CA LEU A 33 4.71 -8.63 -2.08
C LEU A 33 5.62 -9.54 -1.25
N PRO A 34 6.27 -10.55 -1.84
CA PRO A 34 6.16 -11.01 -3.21
C PRO A 34 4.97 -11.98 -3.32
N HIS A 35 4.39 -12.11 -4.51
CA HIS A 35 3.22 -12.98 -4.69
C HIS A 35 3.53 -14.49 -4.56
N GLU A 36 4.80 -14.90 -4.77
CA GLU A 36 5.18 -16.33 -4.84
C GLU A 36 6.32 -16.72 -3.88
N SER A 37 7.46 -16.01 -3.87
CA SER A 37 8.54 -16.26 -2.91
C SER A 37 9.47 -15.04 -2.73
N GLY A 38 10.04 -14.87 -1.54
CA GLY A 38 10.97 -13.78 -1.19
C GLY A 38 10.62 -13.06 0.12
N PRO A 39 11.28 -11.92 0.41
CA PRO A 39 11.07 -11.15 1.64
C PRO A 39 9.71 -10.45 1.63
N VAL A 40 9.00 -10.46 2.76
CA VAL A 40 7.68 -9.83 2.91
C VAL A 40 7.82 -8.30 2.79
N LEU A 41 7.23 -7.79 1.72
CA LEU A 41 7.22 -6.39 1.33
C LEU A 41 5.77 -5.94 1.10
N TYR A 42 5.57 -4.63 1.19
CA TYR A 42 4.28 -3.99 0.98
C TYR A 42 4.45 -2.82 0.03
N ARG A 43 3.60 -2.75 -0.98
CA ARG A 43 3.44 -1.55 -1.79
C ARG A 43 2.45 -0.65 -1.09
N VAL A 44 2.85 0.55 -0.73
CA VAL A 44 2.05 1.50 0.03
C VAL A 44 1.95 2.84 -0.68
N LYS A 45 0.86 3.56 -0.42
CA LYS A 45 0.67 4.93 -0.88
C LYS A 45 0.47 5.85 0.32
N SER A 46 1.45 6.72 0.55
CA SER A 46 1.37 7.76 1.59
C SER A 46 0.32 8.81 1.21
N ARG A 47 -0.41 9.34 2.18
CA ARG A 47 -1.50 10.31 1.92
C ARG A 47 -1.00 11.64 1.34
N GLY A 48 0.26 12.00 1.60
CA GLY A 48 0.92 13.20 1.08
C GLY A 48 1.76 12.97 -0.19
N GLU A 49 1.78 11.75 -0.74
CA GLU A 49 2.58 11.44 -1.93
C GLU A 49 1.71 10.93 -3.08
N THR A 50 2.03 11.37 -4.29
CA THR A 50 1.39 10.85 -5.51
C THR A 50 1.93 9.46 -5.86
N ASN A 51 3.21 9.24 -5.56
CA ASN A 51 3.92 8.01 -5.88
C ASN A 51 3.69 6.91 -4.84
N GLU A 52 3.80 5.67 -5.27
CA GLU A 52 3.75 4.50 -4.41
C GLU A 52 5.17 4.04 -4.06
N ARG A 53 5.33 3.41 -2.89
CA ARG A 53 6.62 2.91 -2.40
C ARG A 53 6.52 1.45 -2.00
N VAL A 54 7.61 0.72 -2.18
CA VAL A 54 7.77 -0.64 -1.65
C VAL A 54 8.57 -0.56 -0.36
N VAL A 55 8.01 -1.10 0.72
CA VAL A 55 8.57 -1.04 2.07
C VAL A 55 8.50 -2.41 2.74
N GLU A 56 9.34 -2.62 3.75
CA GLU A 56 9.34 -3.84 4.55
C GLU A 56 8.24 -3.83 5.61
N GLU A 57 7.87 -5.00 6.12
CA GLU A 57 6.91 -5.11 7.22
C GLU A 57 7.34 -4.31 8.46
N GLY A 58 8.64 -4.27 8.75
CA GLY A 58 9.19 -3.53 9.90
C GLY A 58 9.17 -2.00 9.77
N ASP A 59 8.97 -1.48 8.55
CA ASP A 59 8.79 -0.05 8.30
C ASP A 59 7.36 0.43 8.59
N LEU A 60 6.43 -0.51 8.77
CA LEU A 60 5.01 -0.23 9.00
C LEU A 60 4.63 -0.42 10.47
N SER A 61 3.61 0.31 10.89
CA SER A 61 2.95 0.13 12.18
C SER A 61 1.43 0.22 12.02
N PRO A 62 0.65 -0.50 12.84
CA PRO A 62 -0.79 -0.29 12.91
C PRO A 62 -1.09 1.18 13.14
N SER A 63 -2.01 1.74 12.35
CA SER A 63 -2.50 3.10 12.53
C SER A 63 -3.90 3.07 13.10
N ASP A 64 -4.24 4.04 13.95
CA ASP A 64 -5.61 4.32 14.35
C ASP A 64 -6.37 5.12 13.28
N ALA A 65 -5.69 5.54 12.21
CA ALA A 65 -6.32 6.28 11.12
C ALA A 65 -7.26 5.36 10.31
N SER A 66 -8.55 5.70 10.30
CA SER A 66 -9.52 5.08 9.42
C SER A 66 -9.48 5.72 8.03
N LYS A 67 -9.49 4.89 6.98
CA LYS A 67 -9.68 5.38 5.61
C LYS A 67 -11.06 6.05 5.56
N SER A 68 -11.10 7.35 5.31
CA SER A 68 -12.36 8.04 5.03
C SER A 68 -12.98 7.39 3.81
N ALA A 69 -14.17 6.79 3.96
CA ALA A 69 -14.84 5.93 2.98
C ALA A 69 -15.38 6.69 1.74
N LEU A 70 -14.56 7.52 1.10
CA LEU A 70 -14.94 8.33 -0.05
C LEU A 70 -14.03 8.08 -1.27
N VAL A 71 -13.71 6.83 -1.59
CA VAL A 71 -13.41 6.39 -2.97
C VAL A 71 -13.64 4.87 -3.05
N GLU A 72 -14.90 4.44 -3.04
CA GLU A 72 -15.30 3.11 -3.51
C GLU A 72 -15.83 3.30 -4.94
N GLY A 73 -14.94 3.35 -5.93
CA GLY A 73 -15.38 3.69 -7.28
C GLY A 73 -14.30 4.00 -8.31
N ALA A 74 -13.34 3.12 -8.52
CA ALA A 74 -12.54 3.03 -9.74
C ALA A 74 -11.74 1.72 -9.69
N SER A 75 -11.71 0.83 -10.67
CA SER A 75 -12.23 0.81 -12.03
C SER A 75 -12.25 -0.68 -12.39
N VAL A 76 -13.43 -1.24 -12.66
CA VAL A 76 -13.53 -2.58 -13.23
C VAL A 76 -13.03 -2.47 -14.67
N PHE A 77 -11.85 -3.01 -14.97
CA PHE A 77 -11.36 -3.13 -16.33
C PHE A 77 -12.21 -4.15 -17.10
N SER A 78 -13.36 -3.73 -17.62
CA SER A 78 -14.13 -4.53 -18.58
C SER A 78 -13.53 -4.33 -19.98
N ILE A 79 -12.72 -5.27 -20.42
CA ILE A 79 -12.27 -5.34 -21.81
C ILE A 79 -13.46 -5.86 -22.64
N ALA A 80 -14.11 -4.97 -23.38
CA ALA A 80 -15.11 -5.35 -24.38
C ALA A 80 -14.36 -5.77 -25.67
N VAL A 81 -14.26 -7.08 -25.91
CA VAL A 81 -13.82 -7.61 -27.21
C VAL A 81 -15.05 -7.77 -28.09
N ASN A 82 -15.19 -6.92 -29.11
CA ASN A 82 -16.22 -7.08 -30.12
C ASN A 82 -15.70 -8.10 -31.16
N LYS A 83 -16.36 -9.26 -31.27
CA LYS A 83 -16.03 -10.28 -32.26
C LYS A 83 -16.81 -9.96 -33.55
N ARG A 84 -16.10 -9.66 -34.64
CA ARG A 84 -16.66 -9.63 -36.00
C ARG A 84 -16.61 -11.02 -36.62
#